data_AF-A0A0K0DZC3-F1
#
_entry.id   AF-A0A0K0DZC3-F1
#
_cell.length_a   1.000
_cell.length_b   1.000
_cell.length_c   1.000
_cell.angle_alpha   90.00
_cell.angle_beta   90.00
_cell.angle_gamma   90.00
#
_symmetry.space_group_name_H-M   'P 1'
#
loop_
_entity.id
_entity.type
_entity.pdbx_description
1 polymer ?
#
loop_
_entity_poly.entity_id
_entity_poly.type
_entity_poly.pdbx_seq_one_letter_code
_entity_poly.pdbx_strand_id
1 'polypeptide(L)'
;MLSNHLDCFDMDQIQIGNYRQKLNYSIMEDEFQLSKLLPLIQNLQKSYEEVEKSIQHKKSVLSSLIMYETMKENTIHLLEESNDLPKKFNDSNNSSTSPSPLSISPISNFQKNNLTSGTTFSNISEKDENYFYNNNNNNNISNTSSNSSSIVNENVYVATVTMKIAEDSLRNAGGKLIGVNGSNIKKIRRDCSCCIHLRGRGSTKLSELNNVQNKNRASVSKAFEPLHVIIQSVHNDRDIAISNVNKAIERVIQSLDRGIKNADNSRHEIMNLEIKETKKRNNKRSSLYT
;
A
#
# COMPACT_ATOMS: atom_id res chain seq x y z
N MET A 1 -32.23 22.35 3.65
CA MET A 1 -32.87 23.68 3.72
C MET A 1 -33.72 23.82 4.98
N LEU A 2 -33.11 23.69 6.18
CA LEU A 2 -33.81 23.85 7.46
C LEU A 2 -32.93 24.62 8.46
N SER A 3 -32.43 25.79 8.06
CA SER A 3 -31.64 26.67 8.95
C SER A 3 -32.45 27.80 9.58
N ASN A 4 -33.78 27.77 9.47
CA ASN A 4 -34.64 28.70 10.20
C ASN A 4 -35.10 27.99 11.48
N HIS A 5 -34.31 28.15 12.53
CA HIS A 5 -34.72 27.82 13.89
C HIS A 5 -35.87 28.78 14.24
N LEU A 6 -37.12 28.37 14.02
CA LEU A 6 -38.26 29.13 14.52
C LEU A 6 -38.24 29.02 16.05
N ASP A 7 -38.27 30.15 16.73
CA ASP A 7 -38.51 30.21 18.16
C ASP A 7 -39.91 29.64 18.43
N CYS A 8 -39.92 28.43 18.99
CA CYS A 8 -41.11 27.63 19.29
C CYS A 8 -42.12 28.34 20.21
N PHE A 9 -41.69 29.35 20.95
CA PHE A 9 -42.44 29.90 22.08
C PHE A 9 -43.58 30.86 21.70
N ASP A 10 -43.61 31.41 20.48
CA ASP A 10 -44.63 32.40 20.06
C ASP A 10 -45.67 31.87 19.06
N MET A 11 -45.69 30.56 18.78
CA MET A 11 -46.61 29.99 17.79
C MET A 11 -48.01 29.80 18.38
N ASP A 12 -49.04 30.35 17.73
CA ASP A 12 -50.43 30.05 18.08
C ASP A 12 -50.80 28.58 17.78
N GLN A 13 -51.91 28.08 18.33
CA GLN A 13 -52.34 26.69 18.14
C GLN A 13 -52.57 26.32 16.66
N ILE A 14 -52.96 27.28 15.82
CA ILE A 14 -53.20 27.07 14.38
C ILE A 14 -51.86 26.89 13.65
N GLN A 15 -50.86 27.72 13.98
CA GLN A 15 -49.50 27.63 13.45
C GLN A 15 -48.84 26.31 13.85
N ILE A 16 -49.02 25.88 15.10
CA ILE A 16 -48.55 24.56 15.58
C ILE A 16 -49.22 23.44 14.77
N GLY A 17 -50.54 23.52 14.54
CA GLY A 17 -51.28 22.55 13.72
C GLY A 17 -50.75 22.46 12.28
N ASN A 18 -50.56 23.61 11.62
CA ASN A 18 -50.04 23.69 10.27
C ASN A 18 -48.59 23.16 10.17
N TYR A 19 -47.74 23.51 11.15
CA TYR A 19 -46.36 23.03 11.21
C TYR A 19 -46.32 21.50 11.36
N ARG A 20 -47.15 20.94 12.26
CA ARG A 20 -47.26 19.48 12.45
C ARG A 20 -47.71 18.77 11.18
N GLN A 21 -48.69 19.32 10.46
CA GLN A 21 -49.15 18.74 9.20
C GLN A 21 -48.06 18.78 8.12
N LYS A 22 -47.32 19.89 8.01
CA LYS A 22 -46.19 20.03 7.09
C LYS A 22 -45.06 19.05 7.42
N LEU A 23 -44.74 18.86 8.71
CA LEU A 23 -43.75 17.90 9.16
C LEU A 23 -44.16 16.47 8.85
N ASN A 24 -45.43 16.10 9.11
CA ASN A 24 -45.96 14.79 8.76
C ASN A 24 -45.90 14.51 7.24
N TYR A 25 -46.25 15.51 6.41
CA TYR A 25 -46.13 15.37 4.95
C TYR A 25 -44.67 15.18 4.52
N SER A 26 -43.74 15.93 5.11
CA SER A 26 -42.30 15.77 4.84
C SER A 26 -41.80 14.38 5.22
N ILE A 27 -42.20 13.86 6.39
CA ILE A 27 -41.84 12.51 6.85
C ILE A 27 -42.40 11.45 5.89
N MET A 28 -43.66 11.56 5.49
CA MET A 28 -44.28 10.63 4.53
C MET A 28 -43.59 10.62 3.17
N GLU A 29 -43.18 11.80 2.65
CA GLU A 29 -42.43 11.89 1.40
C GLU A 29 -41.05 11.22 1.55
N ASP A 30 -40.33 11.47 2.65
CA ASP A 30 -39.03 10.85 2.92
C ASP A 30 -39.14 9.33 3.05
N GLU A 31 -40.17 8.81 3.74
CA GLU A 31 -40.47 7.37 3.84
C GLU A 31 -40.78 6.76 2.47
N PHE A 32 -41.54 7.47 1.64
CA PHE A 32 -41.84 7.04 0.27
C PHE A 32 -40.58 6.97 -0.59
N GLN A 33 -39.70 7.98 -0.52
CA GLN A 33 -38.41 7.95 -1.23
C GLN A 33 -37.50 6.83 -0.72
N LEU A 34 -37.48 6.59 0.60
CA LEU A 34 -36.72 5.49 1.20
C LEU A 34 -37.23 4.12 0.71
N SER A 35 -38.56 3.96 0.59
CA SER A 35 -39.18 2.72 0.07
C SER A 35 -38.81 2.42 -1.40
N LYS A 36 -38.53 3.47 -2.20
CA LYS A 36 -38.05 3.33 -3.59
C LYS A 36 -36.55 3.04 -3.66
N LEU A 37 -35.77 3.59 -2.73
CA LEU A 37 -34.31 3.44 -2.70
C LEU A 37 -33.88 2.07 -2.18
N LEU A 38 -34.62 1.50 -1.22
CA LEU A 38 -34.27 0.23 -0.59
C LEU A 38 -34.10 -0.93 -1.59
N PRO A 39 -35.02 -1.16 -2.56
CA PRO A 39 -34.84 -2.19 -3.58
C PRO A 39 -33.66 -1.92 -4.51
N LEU A 40 -33.34 -0.66 -4.80
CA LEU A 40 -32.18 -0.29 -5.62
C LEU A 40 -30.87 -0.63 -4.90
N ILE A 41 -30.78 -0.35 -3.60
CA ILE A 41 -29.63 -0.71 -2.77
C ILE A 41 -29.47 -2.23 -2.72
N GLN A 42 -30.57 -2.97 -2.51
CA GLN A 42 -30.56 -4.43 -2.50
C GLN A 42 -30.12 -5.03 -3.85
N ASN A 43 -30.61 -4.48 -4.96
CA ASN A 43 -30.18 -4.89 -6.30
C ASN A 43 -28.70 -4.59 -6.56
N LEU A 44 -28.21 -3.43 -6.11
CA LEU A 44 -26.80 -3.06 -6.23
C LEU A 44 -25.91 -3.99 -5.40
N GLN A 45 -26.34 -4.34 -4.18
CA GLN A 45 -25.64 -5.31 -3.33
C GLN A 45 -25.58 -6.69 -3.99
N LYS A 46 -26.70 -7.18 -4.55
CA LYS A 46 -26.75 -8.44 -5.28
C LYS A 46 -25.80 -8.43 -6.49
N SER A 47 -25.80 -7.35 -7.27
CA SER A 47 -24.89 -7.17 -8.40
C SER A 47 -23.42 -7.18 -7.97
N TYR A 48 -23.09 -6.55 -6.84
CA TYR A 48 -21.74 -6.57 -6.26
C TYR A 48 -21.32 -8.00 -5.87
N GLU A 49 -22.18 -8.77 -5.19
CA GLU A 49 -21.91 -10.16 -4.81
C GLU A 49 -21.69 -11.06 -6.04
N GLU A 50 -22.45 -10.87 -7.13
CA GLU A 50 -22.27 -11.59 -8.39
C GLU A 50 -20.91 -11.29 -9.05
N VAL A 51 -20.51 -10.01 -9.07
CA VAL A 51 -19.19 -9.59 -9.59
C VAL A 51 -18.06 -10.15 -8.72
N GLU A 52 -18.20 -10.11 -7.40
CA GLU A 52 -17.20 -10.67 -6.48
C GLU A 52 -17.03 -12.19 -6.68
N LYS A 53 -18.14 -12.94 -6.79
CA LYS A 53 -18.12 -14.37 -7.14
C LYS A 53 -17.42 -14.63 -8.48
N SER A 54 -17.72 -13.81 -9.50
CA SER A 54 -17.06 -13.90 -10.82
C SER A 54 -15.54 -13.67 -10.73
N ILE A 55 -15.11 -12.67 -9.96
CA ILE A 55 -13.68 -12.38 -9.74
C ILE A 55 -12.99 -13.54 -9.01
N GLN A 56 -13.60 -14.08 -7.96
CA GLN A 56 -13.05 -15.22 -7.22
C GLN A 56 -12.92 -16.46 -8.11
N HIS A 57 -13.92 -16.74 -8.95
CA HIS A 57 -13.86 -17.81 -9.93
C HIS A 57 -12.71 -17.61 -10.93
N LYS A 58 -12.59 -16.41 -11.53
CA LYS A 58 -11.48 -16.08 -12.45
C LYS A 58 -10.11 -16.21 -11.79
N LYS A 59 -9.96 -15.79 -10.52
CA LYS A 59 -8.72 -15.96 -9.74
C LYS A 59 -8.39 -17.46 -9.53
N SER A 60 -9.39 -18.28 -9.24
CA SER A 60 -9.21 -19.73 -9.08
C SER A 60 -8.80 -20.41 -10.39
N VAL A 61 -9.43 -20.04 -11.52
CA VAL A 61 -9.05 -20.52 -12.86
C VAL A 61 -7.62 -20.10 -13.20
N LEU A 62 -7.25 -18.84 -12.97
CA LEU A 62 -5.89 -18.34 -13.20
C LEU A 62 -4.84 -19.08 -12.35
N SER A 63 -5.13 -19.31 -11.06
CA SER A 63 -4.25 -20.08 -10.17
C SER A 63 -4.06 -21.51 -10.66
N SER A 64 -5.12 -22.13 -11.19
CA SER A 64 -5.04 -23.48 -11.76
C SER A 64 -4.20 -23.51 -13.04
N LEU A 65 -4.34 -22.51 -13.91
CA LEU A 65 -3.53 -22.38 -15.13
C LEU A 65 -2.04 -22.21 -14.82
N ILE A 66 -1.69 -21.37 -13.86
CA ILE A 66 -0.29 -21.19 -13.41
C ILE A 66 0.30 -22.50 -12.88
N MET A 67 -0.48 -23.27 -12.13
CA MET A 67 -0.05 -24.59 -11.65
C MET A 67 0.18 -25.58 -12.81
N TYR A 68 -0.68 -25.58 -13.84
CA TYR A 68 -0.48 -26.41 -15.04
C TYR A 68 0.76 -25.97 -15.85
N GLU A 69 0.99 -24.66 -16.01
CA GLU A 69 2.18 -24.14 -16.69
C GLU A 69 3.47 -24.53 -15.96
N THR A 70 3.53 -24.33 -14.63
CA THR A 70 4.69 -24.72 -13.81
C THR A 70 4.93 -26.23 -13.79
N MET A 71 3.88 -27.07 -13.75
CA MET A 71 4.03 -28.53 -13.87
C MET A 71 4.58 -28.93 -15.25
N LYS A 72 4.15 -28.25 -16.32
CA LYS A 72 4.63 -28.50 -17.69
C LYS A 72 6.09 -28.09 -17.84
N GLU A 73 6.50 -26.94 -17.32
CA GLU A 73 7.90 -26.48 -17.32
C GLU A 73 8.81 -27.45 -16.56
N ASN A 74 8.39 -27.92 -15.37
CA ASN A 74 9.16 -28.90 -14.61
C ASN A 74 9.25 -30.27 -15.29
N THR A 75 8.20 -30.68 -16.02
CA THR A 75 8.22 -31.95 -16.78
C THR A 75 9.15 -31.88 -17.99
N ILE A 76 9.24 -30.72 -18.65
CA ILE A 76 10.16 -30.51 -19.78
C ILE A 76 11.62 -30.55 -19.30
N HIS A 77 11.93 -29.91 -18.17
CA HIS A 77 13.29 -29.94 -17.61
C HIS A 77 13.76 -31.36 -17.25
N LEU A 78 12.87 -32.22 -16.74
CA LEU A 78 13.20 -33.62 -16.41
C LEU A 78 13.48 -34.49 -17.66
N LEU A 79 12.89 -34.16 -18.80
CA LEU A 79 13.09 -34.88 -20.06
C LEU A 79 14.34 -34.41 -20.82
N GLU A 80 14.77 -33.16 -20.62
CA GLU A 80 16.00 -32.65 -21.23
C GLU A 80 17.26 -33.12 -20.50
N GLU A 81 17.24 -33.22 -19.17
CA GLU A 81 18.40 -33.70 -18.39
C GLU A 81 18.74 -35.19 -18.58
N SER A 82 17.81 -35.98 -19.13
CA SER A 82 18.03 -37.42 -19.33
C SER A 82 18.73 -37.78 -20.65
N ASN A 83 19.04 -36.82 -21.53
CA ASN A 83 19.62 -37.10 -22.85
C ASN A 83 21.14 -36.86 -22.99
N ASP A 84 21.82 -36.34 -21.97
CA ASP A 84 23.28 -36.14 -21.99
C ASP A 84 24.01 -37.18 -21.13
N LEU A 85 23.99 -38.43 -21.57
CA LEU A 85 24.91 -39.47 -21.08
C LEU A 85 25.80 -39.97 -22.23
N PRO A 86 27.13 -39.80 -22.15
CA PRO A 86 28.04 -40.27 -23.18
C PRO A 86 28.08 -41.81 -23.19
N LYS A 87 27.69 -42.39 -24.34
CA LYS A 87 27.93 -43.80 -24.70
C LYS A 87 29.41 -44.15 -24.57
N LYS A 88 29.77 -44.91 -23.54
CA LYS A 88 30.91 -45.83 -23.51
C LYS A 88 30.69 -46.77 -22.34
N PHE A 89 30.40 -48.04 -22.61
CA PHE A 89 31.06 -49.24 -22.05
C PHE A 89 30.25 -50.47 -22.47
N ASN A 90 30.95 -51.38 -23.14
CA ASN A 90 30.49 -52.71 -23.51
C ASN A 90 30.40 -53.61 -22.27
N ASP A 91 29.39 -54.48 -22.31
CA ASP A 91 29.36 -55.87 -21.83
C ASP A 91 29.78 -56.18 -20.39
N SER A 92 28.79 -56.38 -19.51
CA SER A 92 28.56 -57.67 -18.81
C SER A 92 27.42 -57.60 -17.78
N ASN A 93 26.37 -58.40 -18.01
CA ASN A 93 25.43 -59.06 -17.07
C ASN A 93 25.20 -58.49 -15.65
N ASN A 94 23.97 -58.03 -15.35
CA ASN A 94 23.06 -58.66 -14.37
C ASN A 94 21.79 -57.82 -14.04
N SER A 95 20.64 -58.49 -14.16
CA SER A 95 19.37 -58.38 -13.41
C SER A 95 18.82 -57.02 -12.91
N SER A 96 17.79 -56.55 -13.63
CA SER A 96 16.45 -56.13 -13.16
C SER A 96 16.27 -55.38 -11.83
N THR A 97 15.88 -54.10 -11.87
CA THR A 97 14.63 -53.59 -11.24
C THR A 97 14.29 -52.18 -11.76
N SER A 98 13.04 -51.97 -12.17
CA SER A 98 12.46 -50.73 -12.71
C SER A 98 12.01 -49.76 -11.61
N PRO A 99 12.20 -48.43 -11.76
CA PRO A 99 11.45 -47.43 -11.01
C PRO A 99 10.34 -46.80 -11.87
N SER A 100 9.11 -46.88 -11.40
CA SER A 100 7.93 -46.20 -11.94
C SER A 100 7.90 -44.72 -11.54
N PRO A 101 7.48 -43.79 -12.43
CA PRO A 101 7.26 -42.40 -12.05
C PRO A 101 5.92 -42.24 -11.31
N LEU A 102 5.99 -41.68 -10.10
CA LEU A 102 4.84 -41.33 -9.26
C LEU A 102 4.01 -40.20 -9.90
N SER A 103 2.74 -40.49 -10.14
CA SER A 103 1.70 -39.49 -10.41
C SER A 103 1.29 -38.79 -9.11
N ILE A 104 1.43 -37.48 -9.03
CA ILE A 104 0.89 -36.67 -7.93
C ILE A 104 -0.16 -35.71 -8.51
N SER A 105 -1.42 -36.00 -8.24
CA SER A 105 -2.57 -35.12 -8.50
C SER A 105 -2.67 -34.03 -7.41
N PRO A 106 -2.94 -32.76 -7.75
CA PRO A 106 -3.04 -31.69 -6.78
C PRO A 106 -4.36 -31.79 -5.98
N ILE A 107 -4.22 -31.70 -4.66
CA ILE A 107 -5.31 -31.68 -3.68
C ILE A 107 -6.04 -30.33 -3.79
N SER A 108 -7.28 -30.35 -4.25
CA SER A 108 -8.26 -29.29 -4.01
C SER A 108 -8.95 -29.56 -2.67
N ASN A 109 -8.84 -28.64 -1.71
CA ASN A 109 -9.82 -28.31 -0.67
C ASN A 109 -9.09 -27.65 0.50
N PHE A 110 -9.20 -26.32 0.64
CA PHE A 110 -9.19 -25.73 1.98
C PHE A 110 -10.21 -24.61 2.06
N GLN A 111 -11.10 -24.79 3.04
CA GLN A 111 -12.30 -24.04 3.33
C GLN A 111 -11.99 -22.56 3.67
N LYS A 112 -12.81 -21.67 3.11
CA LYS A 112 -13.06 -20.33 3.68
C LYS A 112 -13.93 -20.50 4.92
N ASN A 113 -13.39 -20.15 6.09
CA ASN A 113 -14.19 -19.86 7.27
C ASN A 113 -14.29 -18.34 7.43
N ASN A 114 -15.52 -17.84 7.34
CA ASN A 114 -15.92 -16.51 7.80
C ASN A 114 -16.17 -16.58 9.31
N LEU A 115 -15.53 -15.72 10.10
CA LEU A 115 -15.97 -15.32 11.45
C LEU A 115 -15.82 -13.79 11.51
N THR A 116 -16.90 -13.02 11.32
CA THR A 116 -17.75 -12.41 12.37
C THR A 116 -16.99 -11.60 13.42
N SER A 117 -17.21 -10.29 13.30
CA SER A 117 -16.94 -9.21 14.24
C SER A 117 -17.44 -9.46 15.67
N GLY A 118 -16.62 -9.11 16.65
CA GLY A 118 -16.98 -9.07 18.07
C GLY A 118 -16.01 -8.17 18.84
N THR A 119 -16.49 -6.98 19.17
CA THR A 119 -15.97 -5.99 20.14
C THR A 119 -15.36 -6.58 21.41
N THR A 120 -14.36 -5.92 22.01
CA THR A 120 -14.38 -5.37 23.40
C THR A 120 -13.06 -4.65 23.72
N PHE A 121 -13.17 -3.44 24.28
CA PHE A 121 -12.13 -2.55 24.80
C PHE A 121 -11.49 -3.06 26.10
N SER A 122 -10.22 -2.76 26.33
CA SER A 122 -9.72 -2.41 27.68
C SER A 122 -8.34 -1.74 27.66
N ASN A 123 -8.30 -0.60 28.37
CA ASN A 123 -7.19 0.32 28.64
C ASN A 123 -5.97 -0.30 29.34
N ILE A 124 -4.76 0.14 28.99
CA ILE A 124 -3.56 0.24 29.87
C ILE A 124 -2.67 1.36 29.28
N SER A 125 -2.75 2.61 29.77
CA SER A 125 -1.98 3.21 30.88
C SER A 125 -0.49 3.45 30.59
N GLU A 126 -0.17 4.75 30.66
CA GLU A 126 1.08 5.51 30.61
C GLU A 126 2.32 4.84 31.25
N LYS A 127 3.48 5.08 30.63
CA LYS A 127 4.72 5.41 31.36
C LYS A 127 5.71 6.12 30.44
N ASP A 128 6.04 7.35 30.86
CA ASP A 128 7.23 8.12 30.50
C ASP A 128 8.48 7.25 30.52
N GLU A 129 9.48 7.54 29.66
CA GLU A 129 10.87 7.76 30.07
C GLU A 129 11.62 8.58 28.99
N ASN A 130 11.96 9.81 29.38
CA ASN A 130 12.96 10.68 28.74
C ASN A 130 14.36 10.11 29.00
N TYR A 131 15.16 9.88 27.94
CA TYR A 131 16.62 9.87 28.09
C TYR A 131 17.31 10.82 27.12
N PHE A 132 17.91 11.82 27.75
CA PHE A 132 19.02 12.67 27.35
C PHE A 132 20.05 12.00 26.45
N TYR A 133 20.60 12.75 25.49
CA TYR A 133 22.05 12.67 25.24
C TYR A 133 22.70 14.04 25.21
N ASN A 134 23.71 14.08 26.06
CA ASN A 134 24.51 15.20 26.53
C ASN A 134 25.54 15.61 25.48
N ASN A 135 25.66 16.92 25.30
CA ASN A 135 26.64 17.59 24.46
C ASN A 135 27.79 18.04 25.39
N ASN A 136 29.00 17.51 25.20
CA ASN A 136 30.29 18.15 25.51
C ASN A 136 31.43 17.11 25.44
N ASN A 137 32.39 17.30 24.52
CA ASN A 137 33.73 17.71 24.93
C ASN A 137 34.69 17.99 23.77
N ASN A 138 35.26 19.18 23.90
CA ASN A 138 36.39 19.82 23.26
C ASN A 138 37.67 18.98 23.00
N ASN A 139 38.39 19.46 21.97
CA ASN A 139 39.86 19.59 21.86
C ASN A 139 40.74 18.34 21.87
N ASN A 140 41.40 18.03 20.74
CA ASN A 140 42.75 18.56 20.46
C ASN A 140 43.38 18.04 19.16
N ILE A 141 44.13 18.94 18.57
CA ILE A 141 45.10 18.88 17.47
C ILE A 141 46.07 17.70 17.58
N SER A 142 46.28 16.97 16.47
CA SER A 142 47.62 16.65 15.94
C SER A 142 47.55 16.03 14.55
N ASN A 143 48.31 16.63 13.63
CA ASN A 143 48.58 16.13 12.29
C ASN A 143 49.30 14.78 12.36
N THR A 144 48.83 13.78 11.63
CA THR A 144 49.71 12.73 11.12
C THR A 144 49.12 12.14 9.85
N SER A 145 49.70 12.56 8.75
CA SER A 145 49.65 11.94 7.43
C SER A 145 49.96 10.45 7.56
N SER A 146 48.92 9.62 7.39
CA SER A 146 49.09 8.20 7.08
C SER A 146 48.15 7.87 5.94
N ASN A 147 48.79 7.58 4.80
CA ASN A 147 48.19 6.86 3.67
C ASN A 147 47.59 5.56 4.18
N SER A 148 46.33 5.61 4.59
CA SER A 148 45.46 4.46 4.59
C SER A 148 44.48 4.72 3.45
N SER A 149 44.62 3.96 2.37
CA SER A 149 43.52 3.74 1.45
C SER A 149 42.44 3.03 2.25
N SER A 150 41.66 3.79 3.02
CA SER A 150 40.39 3.30 3.51
C SER A 150 39.62 2.92 2.25
N ILE A 151 39.26 1.65 2.17
CA ILE A 151 38.28 1.17 1.22
C ILE A 151 37.02 1.95 1.59
N VAL A 152 36.84 3.13 0.97
CA VAL A 152 35.62 3.91 1.13
C VAL A 152 34.57 3.01 0.54
N ASN A 153 33.79 2.35 1.39
CA ASN A 153 32.69 1.52 0.95
C ASN A 153 31.78 2.42 0.10
N GLU A 154 31.93 2.33 -1.23
CA GLU A 154 31.13 3.06 -2.23
C GLU A 154 29.70 2.52 -2.30
N ASN A 155 29.24 1.85 -1.24
CA ASN A 155 27.93 1.25 -1.18
C ASN A 155 26.93 2.30 -0.73
N VAL A 156 25.78 2.27 -1.38
CA VAL A 156 24.66 3.16 -1.15
C VAL A 156 23.46 2.28 -0.84
N TYR A 157 22.85 2.54 0.31
CA TYR A 157 21.67 1.85 0.77
C TYR A 157 20.42 2.61 0.32
N VAL A 158 19.50 1.88 -0.29
CA VAL A 158 18.19 2.37 -0.72
C VAL A 158 17.14 1.70 0.15
N ALA A 159 16.58 2.44 1.10
CA ALA A 159 15.45 2.00 1.91
C ALA A 159 14.15 2.46 1.23
N THR A 160 13.25 1.52 0.94
CA THR A 160 11.95 1.77 0.30
C THR A 160 10.83 1.21 1.16
N VAL A 161 9.82 2.02 1.45
CA VAL A 161 8.58 1.60 2.12
C VAL A 161 7.39 1.89 1.24
N THR A 162 6.48 0.92 1.16
CA THR A 162 5.16 1.09 0.56
C THR A 162 4.10 1.04 1.64
N MET A 163 3.33 2.11 1.78
CA MET A 163 2.31 2.27 2.83
C MET A 163 0.93 2.46 2.20
N LYS A 164 0.00 1.57 2.54
CA LYS A 164 -1.40 1.65 2.15
C LYS A 164 -2.14 2.67 3.01
N ILE A 165 -2.97 3.49 2.37
CA ILE A 165 -3.74 4.50 3.08
C ILE A 165 -5.01 3.87 3.65
N ALA A 166 -5.28 4.13 4.94
CA ALA A 166 -6.48 3.69 5.63
C ALA A 166 -7.75 4.23 4.95
N GLU A 167 -8.83 3.44 4.94
CA GLU A 167 -10.05 3.74 4.16
C GLU A 167 -10.72 5.06 4.58
N ASP A 168 -10.73 5.35 5.87
CA ASP A 168 -11.19 6.59 6.49
C ASP A 168 -10.33 7.81 6.13
N SER A 169 -9.02 7.61 5.95
CA SER A 169 -8.08 8.65 5.51
C SER A 169 -8.00 8.83 3.99
N LEU A 170 -8.66 7.98 3.17
CA LEU A 170 -8.65 8.08 1.71
C LEU A 170 -9.25 9.41 1.20
N ARG A 171 -10.30 9.91 1.86
CA ARG A 171 -10.97 11.13 1.45
C ARG A 171 -10.00 12.30 1.57
N ASN A 172 -9.65 12.89 0.42
CA ASN A 172 -8.72 14.00 0.32
C ASN A 172 -7.27 13.65 0.74
N ALA A 173 -6.87 12.37 0.75
CA ALA A 173 -5.49 11.96 1.07
C ALA A 173 -4.44 12.71 0.24
N GLY A 174 -4.69 12.83 -1.08
CA GLY A 174 -3.84 13.60 -1.99
C GLY A 174 -3.73 15.06 -1.60
N GLY A 175 -4.84 15.75 -1.32
CA GLY A 175 -4.83 17.15 -0.91
C GLY A 175 -4.16 17.37 0.45
N LYS A 176 -4.39 16.49 1.42
CA LYS A 176 -3.76 16.54 2.74
C LYS A 176 -2.24 16.33 2.67
N LEU A 177 -1.79 15.32 1.94
CA LEU A 177 -0.38 14.96 1.83
C LEU A 177 0.40 15.95 0.96
N ILE A 178 -0.13 16.28 -0.22
CA ILE A 178 0.52 17.21 -1.16
C ILE A 178 0.50 18.63 -0.59
N GLY A 179 -0.63 19.05 -0.03
CA GLY A 179 -0.87 20.41 0.42
C GLY A 179 -1.06 21.39 -0.74
N VAL A 180 -1.35 22.65 -0.41
CA VAL A 180 -1.48 23.72 -1.41
C VAL A 180 -0.16 23.88 -2.16
N ASN A 181 -0.20 23.80 -3.50
CA ASN A 181 0.97 23.88 -4.39
C ASN A 181 2.11 22.89 -4.09
N GLY A 182 1.79 21.76 -3.44
CA GLY A 182 2.79 20.77 -3.06
C GLY A 182 3.66 21.17 -1.87
N SER A 183 3.28 22.20 -1.10
CA SER A 183 4.10 22.73 0.01
C SER A 183 4.38 21.68 1.09
N ASN A 184 3.36 20.91 1.48
CA ASN A 184 3.48 19.93 2.56
C ASN A 184 4.40 18.78 2.15
N ILE A 185 4.17 18.17 0.98
CA ILE A 185 5.04 17.08 0.50
C ILE A 185 6.47 17.55 0.24
N LYS A 186 6.67 18.77 -0.28
CA LYS A 186 8.01 19.36 -0.45
C LYS A 186 8.72 19.55 0.90
N LYS A 187 7.99 19.98 1.93
CA LYS A 187 8.52 20.11 3.30
C LYS A 187 8.96 18.76 3.85
N ILE A 188 8.10 17.74 3.79
CA ILE A 188 8.45 16.39 4.29
C ILE A 188 9.69 15.83 3.56
N ARG A 189 9.76 15.95 2.23
CA ARG A 189 10.92 15.50 1.46
C ARG A 189 12.23 16.18 1.88
N ARG A 190 12.17 17.49 2.18
CA ARG A 190 13.33 18.27 2.63
C ARG A 190 13.74 17.89 4.06
N ASP A 191 12.77 17.83 4.98
CA ASP A 191 13.03 17.56 6.40
C ASP A 191 13.54 16.14 6.65
N CYS A 192 13.06 15.16 5.86
CA CYS A 192 13.35 13.74 6.07
C CYS A 192 14.38 13.16 5.10
N SER A 193 14.94 13.96 4.17
CA SER A 193 15.87 13.48 3.12
C SER A 193 15.34 12.24 2.38
N CYS A 194 14.06 12.30 1.98
CA CYS A 194 13.34 11.21 1.33
C CYS A 194 12.68 11.66 0.03
N CYS A 195 12.49 10.72 -0.89
CA CYS A 195 11.56 10.84 -2.01
C CYS A 195 10.22 10.21 -1.61
N ILE A 196 9.11 10.88 -1.95
CA ILE A 196 7.76 10.44 -1.57
C ILE A 196 6.87 10.47 -2.79
N HIS A 197 6.20 9.37 -3.13
CA HIS A 197 5.30 9.27 -4.27
C HIS A 197 3.92 8.79 -3.83
N LEU A 198 2.87 9.51 -4.23
CA LEU A 198 1.50 9.03 -4.14
C LEU A 198 1.16 8.24 -5.41
N ARG A 199 0.66 7.02 -5.27
CA ARG A 199 0.38 6.07 -6.36
C ARG A 199 -0.92 5.30 -6.10
N GLY A 200 -1.41 4.57 -7.09
CA GLY A 200 -2.67 3.82 -7.02
C GLY A 200 -3.89 4.62 -7.49
N ARG A 201 -5.07 4.03 -7.32
CA ARG A 201 -6.37 4.60 -7.69
C ARG A 201 -6.59 5.96 -7.01
N GLY A 202 -6.79 7.00 -7.81
CA GLY A 202 -7.04 8.37 -7.31
C GLY A 202 -5.78 9.22 -7.07
N SER A 203 -4.57 8.71 -7.35
CA SER A 203 -3.34 9.52 -7.22
C SER A 203 -3.19 10.59 -8.30
N THR A 204 -3.86 10.42 -9.44
CA THR A 204 -3.78 11.31 -10.61
C THR A 204 -5.06 12.13 -10.71
N LYS A 205 -4.92 13.44 -11.00
CA LYS A 205 -6.07 14.31 -11.20
C LYS A 205 -6.82 13.90 -12.46
N LEU A 206 -8.16 13.94 -12.43
CA LEU A 206 -8.99 13.57 -13.59
C LEU A 206 -8.63 14.38 -14.85
N SER A 207 -8.24 15.65 -14.69
CA SER A 207 -7.77 16.52 -15.77
C SER A 207 -6.51 16.01 -16.48
N GLU A 208 -5.64 15.28 -15.77
CA GLU A 208 -4.43 14.69 -16.33
C GLU A 208 -4.73 13.35 -17.00
N LEU A 209 -5.78 12.64 -16.55
CA LEU A 209 -6.13 11.32 -17.06
C LEU A 209 -6.51 11.35 -18.56
N ASN A 210 -7.21 12.40 -18.99
CA ASN A 210 -7.64 12.57 -20.39
C ASN A 210 -6.46 12.74 -21.37
N ASN A 211 -5.29 13.20 -20.89
CA ASN A 211 -4.08 13.33 -21.70
C ASN A 211 -3.21 12.06 -21.73
N VAL A 212 -3.48 11.08 -20.85
CA VAL A 212 -2.61 9.91 -20.64
C VAL A 212 -2.94 8.75 -21.59
N GLN A 213 -4.12 8.74 -22.23
CA GLN A 213 -4.50 7.69 -23.18
C GLN A 213 -3.50 7.52 -24.35
N ASN A 214 -2.63 8.50 -24.62
CA ASN A 214 -1.72 8.48 -25.76
C ASN A 214 -0.23 8.25 -25.46
N LYS A 215 0.26 8.17 -24.21
CA LYS A 215 1.73 8.24 -24.00
C LYS A 215 2.44 7.24 -23.11
N ASN A 216 1.83 6.47 -22.21
CA ASN A 216 2.59 5.48 -21.43
C ASN A 216 1.72 4.35 -20.87
N ARG A 217 1.82 3.13 -21.42
CA ARG A 217 1.13 1.93 -20.90
C ARG A 217 1.49 1.61 -19.43
N ALA A 218 2.66 2.05 -18.95
CA ALA A 218 3.15 1.79 -17.60
C ALA A 218 2.35 2.46 -16.48
N SER A 219 1.50 3.46 -16.77
CA SER A 219 0.59 4.06 -15.78
C SER A 219 -0.72 3.29 -15.62
N VAL A 220 -1.11 2.47 -16.60
CA VAL A 220 -2.41 1.78 -16.61
C VAL A 220 -2.43 0.61 -15.62
N SER A 221 -1.33 -0.13 -15.48
CA SER A 221 -1.24 -1.21 -14.47
C SER A 221 -1.34 -0.67 -13.04
N LYS A 222 -0.74 0.50 -12.79
CA LYS A 222 -0.76 1.18 -11.48
C LYS A 222 -2.12 1.78 -11.13
N ALA A 223 -3.04 1.88 -12.09
CA ALA A 223 -4.41 2.32 -11.83
C ALA A 223 -5.26 1.23 -11.17
N PHE A 224 -4.79 -0.02 -11.10
CA PHE A 224 -5.53 -1.09 -10.41
C PHE A 224 -5.16 -1.23 -8.93
N GLU A 225 -4.03 -0.69 -8.52
CA GLU A 225 -3.55 -0.75 -7.14
C GLU A 225 -4.35 0.19 -6.22
N PRO A 226 -4.59 -0.19 -4.94
CA PRO A 226 -5.18 0.72 -3.97
C PRO A 226 -4.30 1.97 -3.77
N LEU A 227 -4.89 3.09 -3.35
CA LEU A 227 -4.14 4.32 -3.10
C LEU A 227 -3.08 4.08 -2.01
N HIS A 228 -1.83 4.36 -2.33
CA HIS A 228 -0.69 4.11 -1.45
C HIS A 228 0.40 5.16 -1.62
N VAL A 229 1.29 5.23 -0.63
CA VAL A 229 2.45 6.12 -0.59
C VAL A 229 3.72 5.28 -0.65
N ILE A 230 4.63 5.63 -1.56
CA ILE A 230 5.98 5.05 -1.64
C ILE A 230 6.96 6.06 -1.07
N ILE A 231 7.73 5.67 -0.07
CA ILE A 231 8.76 6.48 0.59
C ILE A 231 10.11 5.84 0.32
N GLN A 232 11.08 6.63 -0.14
CA GLN A 232 12.42 6.15 -0.47
C GLN A 232 13.48 7.05 0.13
N SER A 233 14.46 6.48 0.83
CA SER A 233 15.67 7.18 1.25
C SER A 233 16.90 6.50 0.67
N VAL A 234 17.89 7.31 0.30
CA VAL A 234 19.15 6.87 -0.28
C VAL A 234 20.27 7.47 0.56
N HIS A 235 21.09 6.63 1.19
CA HIS A 235 22.19 7.08 2.03
C HIS A 235 23.37 6.10 2.00
N ASN A 236 24.59 6.56 2.27
CA ASN A 236 25.78 5.70 2.36
C ASN A 236 25.78 4.82 3.62
N ASP A 237 24.97 5.21 4.61
CA ASP A 237 24.81 4.51 5.87
C ASP A 237 23.40 3.92 5.93
N ARG A 238 23.33 2.62 6.20
CA ARG A 238 22.08 1.86 6.29
C ARG A 238 21.17 2.40 7.39
N ASP A 239 21.72 2.73 8.56
CA ASP A 239 20.92 3.14 9.71
C ASP A 239 20.31 4.52 9.49
N ILE A 240 21.05 5.41 8.84
CA ILE A 240 20.55 6.72 8.44
C ILE A 240 19.46 6.59 7.37
N ALA A 241 19.62 5.69 6.38
CA ALA A 241 18.58 5.44 5.37
C ALA A 241 17.27 4.96 6.01
N ILE A 242 17.35 4.02 6.96
CA ILE A 242 16.18 3.51 7.71
C ILE A 242 15.58 4.62 8.58
N SER A 243 16.40 5.35 9.33
CA SER A 243 15.97 6.45 10.20
C SER A 243 15.21 7.53 9.41
N ASN A 244 15.71 7.89 8.24
CA ASN A 244 15.06 8.85 7.34
C ASN A 244 13.69 8.38 6.87
N VAL A 245 13.56 7.10 6.50
CA VAL A 245 12.28 6.51 6.11
C VAL A 245 11.30 6.49 7.28
N ASN A 246 11.72 6.08 8.48
CA ASN A 246 10.86 6.06 9.67
C ASN A 246 10.36 7.47 10.03
N LYS A 247 11.24 8.47 10.02
CA LYS A 247 10.87 9.88 10.19
C LYS A 247 9.86 10.35 9.13
N ALA A 248 10.04 9.91 7.88
CA ALA A 248 9.12 10.24 6.81
C ALA A 248 7.76 9.56 6.99
N ILE A 249 7.70 8.31 7.44
CA ILE A 249 6.45 7.58 7.73
C ILE A 249 5.63 8.37 8.75
N GLU A 250 6.21 8.76 9.87
CA GLU A 250 5.53 9.55 10.92
C GLU A 250 4.95 10.86 10.36
N ARG A 251 5.74 11.59 9.58
CA ARG A 251 5.31 12.86 8.97
C ARG A 251 4.22 12.68 7.90
N VAL A 252 4.24 11.57 7.18
CA VAL A 252 3.21 11.22 6.20
C VAL A 252 1.91 10.86 6.92
N ILE A 253 1.96 9.99 7.94
CA ILE A 253 0.80 9.62 8.77
C ILE A 253 0.18 10.88 9.39
N GLN A 254 1.00 11.71 10.05
CA GLN A 254 0.54 12.97 10.64
C GLN A 254 -0.14 13.87 9.60
N SER A 255 0.30 13.85 8.35
CA SER A 255 -0.33 14.63 7.27
C SER A 255 -1.66 14.05 6.80
N LEU A 256 -1.75 12.72 6.66
CA LEU A 256 -2.97 12.03 6.24
C LEU A 256 -4.07 12.13 7.30
N ASP A 257 -3.67 12.12 8.57
CA ASP A 257 -4.58 12.10 9.71
C ASP A 257 -5.02 13.47 10.21
N ARG A 258 -4.58 14.54 9.54
CA ARG A 258 -5.05 15.90 9.84
C ARG A 258 -6.57 15.95 9.84
N GLY A 259 -7.13 16.34 10.98
CA GLY A 259 -8.57 16.51 11.20
C GLY A 259 -9.34 15.25 11.60
N ILE A 260 -8.67 14.11 11.81
CA ILE A 260 -9.33 12.89 12.32
C ILE A 260 -9.23 12.87 13.84
N LYS A 261 -10.37 12.76 14.53
CA LYS A 261 -10.42 12.52 15.97
C LYS A 261 -10.06 11.04 16.21
N ASN A 262 -9.15 10.76 17.13
CA ASN A 262 -8.57 9.42 17.38
C ASN A 262 -7.66 8.92 16.26
N ALA A 263 -6.74 9.78 15.80
CA ALA A 263 -5.70 9.37 14.89
C ALA A 263 -4.77 8.35 15.55
N ASP A 264 -4.96 7.07 15.24
CA ASP A 264 -4.00 6.02 15.57
C ASP A 264 -3.06 5.82 14.37
N ASN A 265 -1.75 5.83 14.64
CA ASN A 265 -0.70 5.59 13.66
C ASN A 265 -0.79 4.17 13.05
N SER A 266 -1.45 3.24 13.74
CA SER A 266 -1.63 1.85 13.31
C SER A 266 -2.62 1.67 12.15
N ARG A 267 -3.37 2.70 11.78
CA ARG A 267 -4.42 2.61 10.74
C ARG A 267 -3.86 2.48 9.34
N HIS A 268 -2.65 2.99 9.12
CA HIS A 268 -1.95 2.88 7.86
C HIS A 268 -1.12 1.59 7.81
N GLU A 269 -1.42 0.73 6.84
CA GLU A 269 -0.77 -0.58 6.72
C GLU A 269 0.53 -0.47 5.91
N ILE A 270 1.67 -0.84 6.52
CA ILE A 270 2.95 -0.97 5.80
C ILE A 270 2.90 -2.27 4.99
N MET A 271 2.78 -2.15 3.67
CA MET A 271 2.69 -3.30 2.77
C MET A 271 4.04 -3.95 2.50
N ASN A 272 5.11 -3.14 2.46
CA ASN A 272 6.45 -3.62 2.16
C ASN A 272 7.50 -2.67 2.74
N LEU A 273 8.58 -3.23 3.27
CA LEU A 273 9.80 -2.56 3.69
C LEU A 273 10.97 -3.30 3.06
N GLU A 274 11.68 -2.64 2.16
CA GLU A 274 12.82 -3.20 1.46
C GLU A 274 14.05 -2.31 1.66
N ILE A 275 15.19 -2.94 1.94
CA ILE A 275 16.48 -2.25 2.01
C ILE A 275 17.43 -2.93 1.03
N LYS A 276 17.87 -2.19 0.02
CA LYS A 276 18.80 -2.68 -1.00
C LYS A 276 20.15 -2.00 -0.85
N GLU A 277 21.21 -2.78 -0.80
CA GLU A 277 22.56 -2.28 -0.97
C GLU A 277 22.89 -2.21 -2.47
N THR A 278 23.39 -1.07 -2.91
CA THR A 278 23.75 -0.83 -4.31
C THR A 278 25.11 -0.16 -4.40
N LYS A 279 25.96 -0.60 -5.33
CA LYS A 279 27.21 0.11 -5.60
C LYS A 279 26.90 1.47 -6.22
N LYS A 280 27.51 2.54 -5.69
CA LYS A 280 27.42 3.88 -6.26
C LYS A 280 27.89 3.82 -7.69
N ARG A 281 26.99 4.08 -8.64
CA ARG A 281 27.41 4.29 -10.03
C ARG A 281 28.15 5.63 -10.06
N ASN A 282 29.47 5.57 -10.17
CA ASN A 282 30.29 6.75 -10.47
C ASN A 282 29.93 7.22 -11.89
N ASN A 283 28.89 8.03 -12.00
CA ASN A 283 28.54 8.72 -13.24
C ASN A 283 29.65 9.74 -13.53
N LYS A 284 30.61 9.38 -14.39
CA LYS A 284 31.58 10.27 -15.05
C LYS A 284 30.88 11.30 -15.96
N ARG A 285 29.96 12.12 -15.44
CA ARG A 285 29.25 13.16 -16.20
C ARG A 285 29.55 14.60 -15.73
N SER A 286 30.67 14.81 -15.06
CA SER A 286 31.23 16.13 -14.79
C SER A 286 32.43 16.42 -15.70
N SER A 287 32.20 16.72 -16.98
CA SER A 287 33.23 17.38 -17.84
C SER A 287 32.66 18.15 -19.03
N LEU A 288 31.37 18.51 -19.05
CA LEU A 288 30.75 19.22 -20.19
C LEU A 288 30.55 20.72 -19.97
N TYR A 289 31.14 21.28 -18.91
CA TYR A 289 31.25 22.74 -18.71
C TYR A 289 32.60 23.06 -18.08
N THR A 290 33.59 23.26 -18.94
CA THR A 290 34.69 24.24 -18.78
C THR A 290 34.49 25.29 -19.86
#